data_AF-A0A1B7UJX0-F1
#
_entry.id   AF-A0A1B7UJX0-F1
#
_cell.length_a   1.000
_cell.length_b   1.000
_cell.length_c   1.000
_cell.angle_alpha   90.00
_cell.angle_beta   90.00
_cell.angle_gamma   90.00
#
_symmetry.space_group_name_H-M   'P 1'
#
loop_
_entity.id
_entity.type
_entity.pdbx_description
1 polymer ?
#
loop_
_entity_poly.entity_id
_entity_poly.type
_entity_poly.pdbx_seq_one_letter_code
_entity_poly.pdbx_strand_id
1 'polypeptide(L)'
;MNDTPTPELNIASDLDKYARRYLKKMWVSKGCRFIAHRRLRERNHASQLVISLFSIGVIAASISLLVVSPDNKKLSDFISILAINASIFILVLSNLEFAKNYSVEAERMLRGAQLLSKMHDDLELNINQGSIAKETLAVIIEHYNQVLMDFEVNHEEIDYRYFQVNHPSYFDLEKLGLTKRIFYRGEYFWHIWGPYSMCIIVPPILIYLAIRYIPEISFFKV
;
A
#
# COMPACT_ATOMS: atom_id res chain seq x y z
N MET A 1 20.96 -17.30 56.17
CA MET A 1 21.65 -17.34 54.86
C MET A 1 20.74 -16.64 53.87
N ASN A 2 21.03 -15.38 53.58
CA ASN A 2 20.37 -14.66 52.48
C ASN A 2 21.09 -15.11 51.21
N ASP A 3 20.45 -15.99 50.43
CA ASP A 3 20.84 -16.24 49.05
C ASP A 3 20.58 -14.98 48.24
N THR A 4 21.58 -14.10 48.19
CA THR A 4 21.67 -13.11 47.12
C THR A 4 21.77 -13.89 45.80
N PRO A 5 20.86 -13.69 44.83
CA PRO A 5 20.94 -14.40 43.56
C PRO A 5 22.29 -14.12 42.91
N THR A 6 22.99 -15.18 42.52
CA THR A 6 24.29 -15.12 41.88
C THR A 6 24.23 -14.25 40.61
N PRO A 7 25.28 -13.46 40.30
CA PRO A 7 25.28 -12.54 39.14
C PRO A 7 24.93 -13.18 37.79
N GLU A 8 25.24 -14.47 37.63
CA GLU A 8 24.96 -15.24 36.41
C GLU A 8 23.46 -15.43 36.14
N LEU A 9 22.63 -15.57 37.19
CA LEU A 9 21.17 -15.71 37.05
C LEU A 9 20.52 -14.43 36.50
N ASN A 10 21.10 -13.27 36.83
CA ASN A 10 20.61 -11.97 36.41
C ASN A 10 20.96 -11.68 34.93
N ILE A 11 22.16 -12.07 34.49
CA ILE A 11 22.62 -11.89 33.10
C ILE A 11 21.80 -12.74 32.12
N ALA A 12 21.52 -14.00 32.46
CA ALA A 12 20.71 -14.89 31.62
C ALA A 12 19.27 -14.37 31.47
N SER A 13 18.69 -13.86 32.56
CA SER A 13 17.34 -13.25 32.57
C SER A 13 17.28 -11.97 31.71
N ASP A 14 18.29 -11.11 31.82
CA ASP A 14 18.38 -9.88 31.02
C ASP A 14 18.55 -10.18 29.52
N LEU A 15 19.31 -11.22 29.18
CA LEU A 15 19.54 -11.64 27.80
C LEU A 15 18.27 -12.20 27.16
N ASP A 16 17.51 -13.05 27.86
CA ASP A 16 16.22 -13.56 27.39
C ASP A 16 15.22 -12.41 27.18
N LYS A 17 15.14 -11.46 28.12
CA LYS A 17 14.31 -10.26 27.97
C LYS A 17 14.71 -9.43 26.75
N TYR A 18 16.01 -9.28 26.51
CA TYR A 18 16.53 -8.56 25.34
C TYR A 18 16.19 -9.28 24.03
N ALA A 19 16.33 -10.60 23.99
CA ALA A 19 15.98 -11.45 22.86
C ALA A 19 14.47 -11.36 22.53
N ARG A 20 13.59 -11.49 23.53
CA ARG A 20 12.13 -11.34 23.35
C ARG A 20 11.73 -9.97 22.82
N ARG A 21 12.46 -8.91 23.21
CA ARG A 21 12.23 -7.56 22.66
C ARG A 21 12.54 -7.51 21.16
N TYR A 22 13.63 -8.12 20.71
CA TYR A 22 13.96 -8.21 19.29
C TYR A 22 13.00 -9.11 18.52
N LEU A 23 12.57 -10.21 19.12
CA LEU A 23 11.52 -11.07 18.57
C LEU A 23 10.25 -10.27 18.27
N LYS A 24 9.79 -9.47 19.25
CA LYS A 24 8.67 -8.53 19.10
C LYS A 24 8.90 -7.53 17.97
N LYS A 25 10.08 -6.90 17.91
CA LYS A 25 10.41 -5.93 16.84
C LYS A 25 10.35 -6.58 15.46
N MET A 26 11.00 -7.73 15.28
CA MET A 26 11.02 -8.47 14.01
C MET A 26 9.60 -8.86 13.58
N TRP A 27 8.78 -9.34 14.52
CA TRP A 27 7.39 -9.72 14.25
C TRP A 27 6.56 -8.54 13.75
N VAL A 28 6.65 -7.38 14.42
CA VAL A 28 5.95 -6.16 13.99
C VAL A 28 6.47 -5.69 12.62
N SER A 29 7.79 -5.58 12.46
CA SER A 29 8.40 -5.09 11.22
C SER A 29 8.09 -6.01 10.03
N LYS A 30 8.17 -7.34 10.19
CA LYS A 30 7.82 -8.29 9.10
C LYS A 30 6.35 -8.17 8.73
N GLY A 31 5.46 -8.08 9.72
CA GLY A 31 4.02 -7.92 9.50
C GLY A 31 3.67 -6.64 8.74
N CYS A 32 4.27 -5.51 9.12
CA CYS A 32 4.06 -4.23 8.45
C CYS A 32 4.57 -4.26 7.00
N ARG A 33 5.74 -4.88 6.75
CA ARG A 33 6.27 -5.03 5.38
C ARG A 33 5.41 -5.92 4.48
N PHE A 34 4.81 -7.00 5.02
CA PHE A 34 3.83 -7.79 4.25
C PHE A 34 2.57 -6.99 3.88
N ILE A 35 2.07 -6.15 4.80
CA ILE A 35 0.93 -5.27 4.52
C ILE A 35 1.31 -4.23 3.47
N ALA A 36 2.47 -3.60 3.60
CA ALA A 36 3.00 -2.65 2.63
C ALA A 36 3.12 -3.26 1.23
N HIS A 37 3.63 -4.49 1.11
CA HIS A 37 3.65 -5.24 -0.15
C HIS A 37 2.26 -5.33 -0.78
N ARG A 38 1.27 -5.79 -0.01
CA ARG A 38 -0.11 -5.92 -0.52
C ARG A 38 -0.69 -4.56 -0.93
N ARG A 39 -0.50 -3.52 -0.12
CA ARG A 39 -0.94 -2.15 -0.43
C ARG A 39 -0.35 -1.66 -1.75
N LEU A 40 0.96 -1.77 -1.94
CA LEU A 40 1.65 -1.32 -3.14
C LEU A 40 1.18 -2.09 -4.38
N ARG A 41 0.97 -3.41 -4.25
CA ARG A 41 0.36 -4.23 -5.31
C ARG A 41 -1.05 -3.78 -5.67
N GLU A 42 -1.90 -3.53 -4.67
CA GLU A 42 -3.26 -3.07 -4.89
C GLU A 42 -3.30 -1.68 -5.53
N ARG A 43 -2.43 -0.75 -5.13
CA ARG A 43 -2.29 0.57 -5.78
C ARG A 43 -1.87 0.46 -7.24
N ASN A 44 -0.87 -0.38 -7.52
CA ASN A 44 -0.42 -0.63 -8.89
C ASN A 44 -1.58 -1.17 -9.76
N HIS A 45 -2.33 -2.15 -9.26
CA HIS A 45 -3.49 -2.70 -9.96
C HIS A 45 -4.61 -1.68 -10.14
N ALA A 46 -4.95 -0.92 -9.09
CA ALA A 46 -6.00 0.10 -9.17
C ALA A 46 -5.66 1.18 -10.19
N SER A 47 -4.39 1.60 -10.28
CA SER A 47 -3.96 2.57 -11.28
C SER A 47 -4.03 2.02 -12.70
N GLN A 48 -3.53 0.79 -12.91
CA GLN A 48 -3.63 0.13 -14.22
C GLN A 48 -5.08 -0.03 -14.67
N LEU A 49 -5.99 -0.35 -13.74
CA LEU A 49 -7.42 -0.43 -14.01
C LEU A 49 -7.98 0.93 -14.46
N VAL A 50 -7.67 2.03 -13.74
CA VAL A 50 -8.11 3.37 -14.12
C VAL A 50 -7.61 3.77 -15.50
N ILE A 51 -6.31 3.59 -15.76
CA ILE A 51 -5.70 3.89 -17.07
C ILE A 51 -6.37 3.07 -18.17
N SER A 52 -6.65 1.79 -17.92
CA SER A 52 -7.33 0.90 -18.87
C SER A 52 -8.76 1.34 -19.14
N LEU A 53 -9.52 1.72 -18.11
CA LEU A 53 -10.89 2.22 -18.27
C LEU A 53 -10.94 3.52 -19.09
N PHE A 54 -10.04 4.47 -18.82
CA PHE A 54 -9.94 5.68 -19.61
C PHE A 54 -9.55 5.39 -21.07
N SER A 55 -8.63 4.46 -21.29
CA SER A 55 -8.22 4.04 -22.64
C SER A 55 -9.39 3.44 -23.41
N ILE A 56 -10.17 2.56 -22.79
CA ILE A 56 -11.41 2.01 -23.35
C ILE A 56 -12.40 3.13 -23.68
N GLY A 57 -12.57 4.10 -22.78
CA GLY A 57 -13.45 5.24 -22.99
C GLY A 57 -13.08 6.07 -24.22
N VAL A 58 -11.78 6.36 -24.42
CA VAL A 58 -11.30 7.10 -25.60
C VAL A 58 -11.46 6.29 -26.89
N ILE A 59 -11.21 4.98 -26.85
CA ILE A 59 -11.43 4.09 -27.99
C ILE A 59 -12.92 4.05 -28.36
N ALA A 60 -13.80 3.89 -27.37
CA ALA A 60 -15.24 3.89 -27.58
C ALA A 60 -15.75 5.21 -28.17
N ALA A 61 -15.23 6.35 -27.68
CA ALA A 61 -15.54 7.67 -28.26
C ALA A 61 -15.08 7.76 -29.72
N SER A 62 -13.88 7.28 -30.03
CA SER A 62 -13.32 7.26 -31.38
C SER A 62 -14.14 6.38 -32.34
N ILE A 63 -14.62 5.22 -31.88
CA ILE A 63 -15.51 4.35 -32.66
C ILE A 63 -16.88 5.00 -32.84
N SER A 64 -17.42 5.66 -31.81
CA SER A 64 -18.74 6.31 -31.88
C SER A 64 -18.81 7.39 -32.96
N LEU A 65 -17.70 8.10 -33.20
CA LEU A 65 -17.55 9.06 -34.29
C LEU A 65 -17.78 8.44 -35.68
N LEU A 66 -17.30 7.22 -35.88
CA LEU A 66 -17.42 6.50 -37.15
C LEU A 66 -18.86 6.02 -37.44
N VAL A 67 -19.67 5.84 -36.39
CA VAL A 67 -21.01 5.25 -36.50
C VAL A 67 -22.12 6.30 -36.45
N VAL A 68 -21.98 7.36 -35.64
CA VAL A 68 -23.10 8.23 -35.25
C VAL A 68 -23.09 9.60 -35.92
N SER A 69 -21.94 10.09 -36.42
CA SER A 69 -21.83 11.50 -36.85
C SER A 69 -21.19 11.74 -38.23
N PRO A 70 -21.60 11.05 -39.31
CA PRO A 70 -21.09 11.37 -40.65
C PRO A 70 -21.46 12.81 -41.10
N ASP A 71 -22.62 13.32 -40.70
CA ASP A 71 -23.15 14.59 -41.25
C ASP A 71 -22.96 15.83 -40.37
N ASN A 72 -22.56 15.67 -39.09
CA ASN A 72 -22.32 16.80 -38.17
C ASN A 72 -20.82 17.03 -37.96
N LYS A 73 -20.20 17.73 -38.93
CA LYS A 73 -18.76 18.02 -38.92
C LYS A 73 -18.28 18.73 -37.64
N LYS A 74 -19.05 19.68 -37.11
CA LYS A 74 -18.66 20.43 -35.90
C LYS A 74 -18.60 19.53 -34.66
N LEU A 75 -19.58 18.64 -34.50
CA LEU A 75 -19.60 17.67 -33.40
C LEU A 75 -18.45 16.66 -33.54
N SER A 76 -18.20 16.20 -34.77
CA SER A 76 -17.12 15.27 -35.07
C SER A 76 -15.74 15.86 -34.77
N ASP A 77 -15.48 17.09 -35.23
CA ASP A 77 -14.24 17.82 -34.96
C ASP A 77 -14.05 18.01 -33.44
N PHE A 78 -15.10 18.37 -32.70
CA PHE A 78 -15.04 18.57 -31.24
C PHE A 78 -14.69 17.28 -30.48
N ILE A 79 -15.39 16.17 -30.75
CA ILE A 79 -15.13 14.89 -30.10
C ILE A 79 -13.72 14.39 -30.46
N SER A 80 -13.26 14.63 -31.70
CA SER A 80 -11.91 14.25 -32.14
C SER A 80 -10.83 15.00 -31.35
N ILE A 81 -10.96 16.32 -31.19
CA ILE A 81 -10.05 17.13 -30.37
C ILE A 81 -10.06 16.65 -28.92
N LEU A 82 -11.24 16.37 -28.36
CA LEU A 82 -11.36 15.86 -26.99
C LEU A 82 -10.67 14.50 -26.83
N ALA A 83 -10.86 13.57 -27.77
CA ALA A 83 -10.25 12.24 -27.77
C ALA A 83 -8.71 12.29 -27.88
N ILE A 84 -8.18 13.21 -28.69
CA ILE A 84 -6.72 13.43 -28.80
C ILE A 84 -6.16 13.95 -27.48
N ASN A 85 -6.77 14.99 -26.90
CA ASN A 85 -6.32 15.54 -25.62
C ASN A 85 -6.41 14.51 -24.49
N ALA A 86 -7.49 13.73 -24.44
CA ALA A 86 -7.65 12.65 -23.47
C ALA A 86 -6.58 11.57 -23.66
N SER A 87 -6.25 11.18 -24.91
CA SER A 87 -5.16 10.24 -25.21
C SER A 87 -3.81 10.73 -24.70
N ILE A 88 -3.47 12.01 -24.95
CA ILE A 88 -2.22 12.61 -24.47
C ILE A 88 -2.18 12.60 -22.94
N PHE A 89 -3.29 12.95 -22.29
CA PHE A 89 -3.39 12.94 -20.83
C PHE A 89 -3.22 11.53 -20.25
N ILE A 90 -3.87 10.52 -20.84
CA ILE A 90 -3.70 9.11 -20.45
C ILE A 90 -2.24 8.68 -20.59
N LEU A 91 -1.58 9.07 -21.68
CA LEU A 91 -0.16 8.75 -21.90
C LEU A 91 0.73 9.36 -20.81
N VAL A 92 0.53 10.64 -20.48
CA VAL A 92 1.30 11.30 -19.41
C VAL A 92 1.04 10.62 -18.06
N LEU A 93 -0.22 10.33 -17.73
CA LEU A 93 -0.56 9.62 -16.49
C LEU A 93 0.05 8.22 -16.42
N SER A 94 0.04 7.49 -17.53
CA SER A 94 0.65 6.16 -17.61
C SER A 94 2.16 6.21 -17.35
N ASN A 95 2.87 7.19 -17.91
CA ASN A 95 4.29 7.39 -17.66
C ASN A 95 4.58 7.80 -16.21
N LEU A 96 3.76 8.70 -15.64
CA LEU A 96 3.90 9.09 -14.23
C LEU A 96 3.65 7.92 -13.29
N GLU A 97 2.69 7.05 -13.59
CA GLU A 97 2.44 5.86 -12.78
C GLU A 97 3.57 4.86 -12.88
N PHE A 98 4.09 4.62 -14.08
CA PHE A 98 5.24 3.76 -14.29
C PHE A 98 6.46 4.24 -13.50
N ALA A 99 6.71 5.55 -13.47
CA ALA A 99 7.81 6.16 -12.72
C ALA A 99 7.73 5.93 -11.19
N LYS A 100 6.53 5.68 -10.64
CA LYS A 100 6.36 5.41 -9.19
C LYS A 100 6.85 4.03 -8.77
N ASN A 101 7.13 3.12 -9.71
CA ASN A 101 7.78 1.82 -9.45
C ASN A 101 7.12 0.96 -8.34
N TYR A 102 5.79 1.08 -8.13
CA TYR A 102 5.08 0.37 -7.07
C TYR A 102 5.29 -1.14 -7.09
N SER A 103 5.43 -1.74 -8.27
CA SER A 103 5.73 -3.17 -8.40
C SER A 103 7.09 -3.54 -7.83
N VAL A 104 8.13 -2.74 -8.09
CA VAL A 104 9.49 -3.01 -7.61
C VAL A 104 9.57 -2.81 -6.10
N GLU A 105 8.96 -1.75 -5.59
CA GLU A 105 8.89 -1.50 -4.15
C GLU A 105 8.12 -2.59 -3.41
N ALA A 106 7.02 -3.09 -3.99
CA ALA A 106 6.26 -4.20 -3.42
C ALA A 106 7.12 -5.46 -3.28
N GLU A 107 7.90 -5.82 -4.30
CA GLU A 107 8.80 -6.99 -4.24
C GLU A 107 9.94 -6.79 -3.24
N ARG A 108 10.49 -5.56 -3.13
CA ARG A 108 11.45 -5.22 -2.07
C ARG A 108 10.83 -5.41 -0.68
N MET A 109 9.61 -4.94 -0.46
CA MET A 109 8.91 -5.13 0.83
C MET A 109 8.72 -6.61 1.16
N LEU A 110 8.32 -7.43 0.16
CA LEU A 110 8.14 -8.87 0.33
C LEU A 110 9.46 -9.57 0.71
N ARG A 111 10.54 -9.28 -0.03
CA ARG A 111 11.86 -9.87 0.23
C ARG A 111 12.36 -9.50 1.63
N GLY A 112 12.23 -8.23 2.00
CA GLY A 112 12.59 -7.77 3.34
C GLY A 112 11.77 -8.44 4.43
N ALA A 113 10.46 -8.64 4.23
CA ALA A 113 9.61 -9.35 5.18
C ALA A 113 9.98 -10.83 5.33
N GLN A 114 10.34 -11.51 4.24
CA GLN A 114 10.78 -12.91 4.25
C GLN A 114 12.10 -13.09 5.02
N LEU A 115 13.07 -12.20 4.80
CA LEU A 115 14.34 -12.21 5.55
C LEU A 115 14.10 -11.99 7.05
N LEU A 116 13.26 -11.01 7.41
CA LEU A 116 12.86 -10.78 8.79
C LEU A 116 12.11 -11.98 9.39
N SER A 117 11.29 -12.69 8.60
CA SER A 117 10.60 -13.89 9.09
C SER A 117 11.58 -15.00 9.41
N LYS A 118 12.56 -15.26 8.55
CA LYS A 118 13.58 -16.27 8.82
C LYS A 118 14.33 -15.97 10.12
N MET A 119 14.80 -14.73 10.30
CA MET A 119 15.50 -14.32 11.53
C MET A 119 14.60 -14.38 12.77
N HIS A 120 13.32 -14.03 12.64
CA HIS A 120 12.34 -14.18 13.70
C HIS A 120 12.21 -15.63 14.15
N ASP A 121 12.05 -16.54 13.19
CA ASP A 121 11.82 -17.95 13.45
C ASP A 121 13.10 -18.62 14.03
N ASP A 122 14.28 -18.23 13.54
CA ASP A 122 15.57 -18.62 14.09
C ASP A 122 15.72 -18.16 15.55
N LEU A 123 15.35 -16.91 15.86
CA LEU A 123 15.42 -16.36 17.21
C LEU A 123 14.41 -17.03 18.15
N GLU A 124 13.19 -17.28 17.69
CA GLU A 124 12.15 -17.97 18.44
C GLU A 124 12.58 -19.39 18.83
N LEU A 125 13.17 -20.13 17.88
CA LEU A 125 13.71 -21.46 18.13
C LEU A 125 14.78 -21.44 19.22
N ASN A 126 15.73 -20.51 19.15
CA ASN A 126 16.81 -20.37 20.14
C ASN A 126 16.28 -20.02 21.53
N ILE A 127 15.24 -19.17 21.63
CA ILE A 127 14.59 -18.84 22.91
C ILE A 127 13.90 -20.09 23.49
N ASN A 128 13.19 -20.86 22.67
CA ASN A 128 12.45 -22.03 23.12
C ASN A 128 13.35 -23.20 23.56
N GLN A 129 14.62 -23.22 23.16
CA GLN A 129 15.60 -24.22 23.58
C GLN A 129 16.20 -23.99 24.98
N GLY A 130 15.80 -22.92 25.69
CA GLY A 130 16.04 -22.76 27.13
C GLY A 130 17.05 -21.67 27.53
N SER A 131 18.02 -21.34 26.67
CA SER A 131 18.87 -20.15 26.84
C SER A 131 19.58 -19.78 25.55
N ILE A 132 19.44 -18.51 25.12
CA ILE A 132 20.18 -18.01 23.97
C ILE A 132 21.59 -17.59 24.36
N ALA A 133 22.60 -18.03 23.60
CA ALA A 133 23.97 -17.54 23.78
C ALA A 133 24.07 -16.06 23.33
N LYS A 134 24.88 -15.27 24.04
CA LYS A 134 25.05 -13.84 23.76
C LYS A 134 25.59 -13.61 22.34
N GLU A 135 26.49 -14.47 21.90
CA GLU A 135 27.13 -14.44 20.58
C GLU A 135 26.10 -14.71 19.48
N THR A 136 25.25 -15.73 19.65
CA THR A 136 24.16 -16.03 18.71
C THR A 136 23.19 -14.87 18.59
N LEU A 137 22.80 -14.26 19.72
CA LEU A 137 21.91 -13.11 19.71
C LEU A 137 22.56 -11.89 19.03
N ALA A 138 23.85 -11.65 19.26
CA ALA A 138 24.58 -10.56 18.61
C ALA A 138 24.60 -10.73 17.08
N VAL A 139 24.85 -11.95 16.58
CA VAL A 139 24.83 -12.26 15.13
C VAL A 139 23.44 -12.02 14.53
N ILE A 140 22.37 -12.48 15.18
CA ILE A 140 21.00 -12.28 14.69
C ILE A 140 20.65 -10.79 14.64
N ILE A 141 21.06 -10.01 15.65
CA ILE A 141 20.80 -8.57 15.70
C ILE A 141 21.59 -7.84 14.62
N GLU A 142 22.83 -8.23 14.37
CA GLU A 142 23.64 -7.66 13.32
C GLU A 142 23.00 -7.90 11.95
N HIS A 143 22.59 -9.14 11.65
CA HIS A 143 21.85 -9.45 10.43
C HIS A 143 20.52 -8.67 10.33
N TYR A 144 19.80 -8.51 11.44
CA TYR A 144 18.59 -7.70 11.49
C TYR A 144 18.86 -6.25 11.09
N ASN A 145 19.90 -5.63 11.64
CA ASN A 145 20.27 -4.25 11.31
C ASN A 145 20.69 -4.12 9.84
N GLN A 146 21.44 -5.09 9.31
CA GLN A 146 21.81 -5.14 7.89
C GLN A 146 20.56 -5.19 6.99
N VAL A 147 19.57 -6.03 7.32
CA VAL A 147 18.29 -6.09 6.59
C VAL A 147 17.45 -4.81 6.76
N LEU A 148 17.71 -3.96 7.76
CA LEU A 148 17.09 -2.64 7.82
C LEU A 148 17.84 -1.62 6.95
N MET A 149 19.17 -1.71 6.87
CA MET A 149 20.01 -0.83 6.05
C MET A 149 19.87 -1.12 4.56
N ASP A 150 19.76 -2.39 4.17
CA ASP A 150 19.67 -2.84 2.77
C ASP A 150 18.36 -2.42 2.08
N PHE A 151 17.34 -2.05 2.85
CA PHE A 151 16.01 -1.69 2.34
C PHE A 151 15.73 -0.21 2.60
N GLU A 152 16.09 0.63 1.63
CA GLU A 152 15.98 2.11 1.70
C GLU A 152 14.55 2.62 1.95
N VAL A 153 13.55 1.97 1.36
CA VAL A 153 12.13 2.32 1.52
C VAL A 153 11.55 1.50 2.66
N ASN A 154 10.85 2.15 3.59
CA ASN A 154 10.20 1.49 4.70
C ASN A 154 8.67 1.50 4.53
N HIS A 155 7.99 0.68 5.34
CA HIS A 155 6.53 0.71 5.44
C HIS A 155 6.05 2.08 5.93
N GLU A 156 4.83 2.46 5.57
CA GLU A 156 4.21 3.70 6.05
C GLU A 156 3.49 3.46 7.38
N GLU A 157 3.10 4.56 8.06
CA GLU A 157 2.37 4.48 9.32
C GLU A 157 1.01 3.76 9.16
N ILE A 158 0.37 3.92 8.00
CA ILE A 158 -0.90 3.27 7.69
C ILE A 158 -0.79 1.74 7.71
N ASP A 159 0.37 1.17 7.34
CA ASP A 159 0.62 -0.27 7.41
C ASP A 159 0.70 -0.74 8.85
N TYR A 160 1.32 0.07 9.72
CA TYR A 160 1.43 -0.22 11.14
C TYR A 160 0.07 -0.14 11.85
N ARG A 161 -0.72 0.91 11.59
CA ARG A 161 -2.09 1.02 12.13
C ARG A 161 -2.98 -0.12 11.64
N TYR A 162 -2.85 -0.49 10.36
CA TYR A 162 -3.57 -1.63 9.80
C TYR A 162 -3.10 -2.97 10.42
N PHE A 163 -1.80 -3.13 10.68
CA PHE A 163 -1.25 -4.29 11.37
C PHE A 163 -1.79 -4.42 12.80
N GLN A 164 -1.81 -3.31 13.53
CA GLN A 164 -2.35 -3.18 14.87
C GLN A 164 -3.80 -3.65 14.97
N VAL A 165 -4.70 -3.17 14.09
CA VAL A 165 -6.11 -3.56 14.13
C VAL A 165 -6.37 -5.01 13.76
N ASN A 166 -5.42 -5.67 13.11
CA ASN A 166 -5.50 -7.11 12.79
C ASN A 166 -4.92 -8.00 13.90
N HIS A 167 -4.19 -7.42 14.86
CA HIS A 167 -3.63 -8.14 16.01
C HIS A 167 -4.00 -7.45 17.33
N PRO A 168 -5.30 -7.27 17.63
CA PRO A 168 -5.75 -6.42 18.73
C PRO A 168 -5.29 -6.91 20.11
N SER A 169 -5.24 -8.23 20.33
CA SER A 169 -4.79 -8.84 21.58
C SER A 169 -3.32 -8.55 21.90
N TYR A 170 -2.48 -8.36 20.88
CA TYR A 170 -1.06 -8.11 21.05
C TYR A 170 -0.72 -6.65 21.42
N PHE A 171 -1.60 -5.73 21.05
CA PHE A 171 -1.40 -4.29 21.23
C PHE A 171 -2.34 -3.68 22.27
N ASP A 172 -3.02 -4.52 23.08
CA ASP A 172 -4.02 -4.12 24.06
C ASP A 172 -5.15 -3.24 23.46
N LEU A 173 -5.40 -3.40 22.17
CA LEU A 173 -6.39 -2.62 21.42
C LEU A 173 -7.80 -3.18 21.59
N GLU A 174 -8.00 -4.18 22.44
CA GLU A 174 -9.32 -4.62 22.90
C GLU A 174 -10.09 -3.47 23.59
N LYS A 175 -9.36 -2.53 24.19
CA LYS A 175 -9.91 -1.28 24.71
C LYS A 175 -10.14 -0.22 23.63
N LEU A 176 -9.54 -0.36 22.43
CA LEU A 176 -9.89 0.51 21.31
C LEU A 176 -11.29 0.13 20.84
N GLY A 177 -12.22 1.07 21.02
CA GLY A 177 -13.60 0.92 20.55
C GLY A 177 -13.67 0.51 19.08
N LEU A 178 -14.69 -0.29 18.75
CA LEU A 178 -14.97 -0.82 17.42
C LEU A 178 -14.89 0.26 16.32
N THR A 179 -15.31 1.49 16.65
CA THR A 179 -15.26 2.67 15.79
C THR A 179 -13.85 3.02 15.28
N LYS A 180 -12.83 3.01 16.15
CA LYS A 180 -11.44 3.30 15.74
C LYS A 180 -10.89 2.20 14.82
N ARG A 181 -11.26 0.94 15.07
CA ARG A 181 -10.84 -0.19 14.22
C ARG A 181 -11.43 -0.08 12.82
N ILE A 182 -12.73 0.25 12.73
CA ILE A 182 -13.41 0.50 11.46
C ILE A 182 -12.77 1.70 10.76
N PHE A 183 -12.47 2.77 11.50
CA PHE A 183 -11.81 3.96 10.96
C PHE A 183 -10.46 3.64 10.32
N TYR A 184 -9.54 2.94 11.02
CA TYR A 184 -8.23 2.60 10.43
C TYR A 184 -8.33 1.64 9.23
N ARG A 185 -9.32 0.73 9.21
CA ARG A 185 -9.58 -0.09 8.02
C ARG A 185 -10.11 0.74 6.85
N GLY A 186 -10.99 1.71 7.14
CA GLY A 186 -11.50 2.66 6.17
C GLY A 186 -10.41 3.59 5.63
N GLU A 187 -9.53 4.09 6.50
CA GLU A 187 -8.36 4.89 6.14
C GLU A 187 -7.44 4.10 5.19
N TYR A 188 -7.12 2.85 5.54
CA TYR A 188 -6.34 1.95 4.68
C TYR A 188 -6.99 1.75 3.30
N PHE A 189 -8.29 1.47 3.27
CA PHE A 189 -9.03 1.31 2.01
C PHE A 189 -9.02 2.60 1.19
N TRP A 190 -9.28 3.75 1.80
CA TRP A 190 -9.35 5.05 1.13
C TRP A 190 -7.99 5.50 0.61
N HIS A 191 -6.91 5.21 1.32
CA HIS A 191 -5.56 5.55 0.87
C HIS A 191 -5.15 4.75 -0.36
N ILE A 192 -5.69 3.54 -0.53
CA ILE A 192 -5.49 2.74 -1.73
C ILE A 192 -6.42 3.21 -2.84
N TRP A 193 -7.74 3.14 -2.62
CA TRP A 193 -8.75 3.27 -3.68
C TRP A 193 -9.24 4.70 -3.90
N GLY A 194 -9.17 5.56 -2.89
CA GLY A 194 -9.73 6.92 -2.94
C GLY A 194 -9.29 7.75 -4.14
N PRO A 195 -7.98 7.91 -4.41
CA PRO A 195 -7.50 8.67 -5.56
C PRO A 195 -8.02 8.12 -6.89
N TYR A 196 -8.08 6.79 -7.03
CA TYR A 196 -8.52 6.11 -8.25
C TYR A 196 -10.04 6.20 -8.43
N SER A 197 -10.82 6.03 -7.34
CA SER A 197 -12.27 6.24 -7.35
C SER A 197 -12.63 7.67 -7.71
N MET A 198 -11.90 8.67 -7.21
CA MET A 198 -12.08 10.06 -7.62
C MET A 198 -11.83 10.25 -9.12
N CYS A 199 -10.77 9.65 -9.66
CA CYS A 199 -10.48 9.71 -11.09
C CYS A 199 -11.62 9.13 -11.95
N ILE A 200 -12.32 8.09 -11.49
CA ILE A 200 -13.45 7.50 -12.22
C ILE A 200 -14.73 8.33 -12.07
N ILE A 201 -15.02 8.84 -10.88
CA ILE A 201 -16.32 9.45 -10.55
C ILE A 201 -16.37 10.94 -10.93
N VAL A 202 -15.29 11.68 -10.73
CA VAL A 202 -15.27 13.14 -10.95
C VAL A 202 -15.51 13.53 -12.41
N PRO A 203 -14.88 12.91 -13.43
CA PRO A 203 -15.08 13.33 -14.82
C PRO A 203 -16.54 13.19 -15.30
N PRO A 204 -17.26 12.08 -15.07
CA PRO A 204 -18.69 11.99 -15.41
C PRO A 204 -19.56 13.06 -14.73
N ILE A 205 -19.29 13.38 -13.46
CA ILE A 205 -20.00 14.44 -12.74
C ILE A 205 -19.73 15.80 -13.38
N LEU A 206 -18.48 16.11 -13.70
CA LEU A 206 -18.12 17.37 -14.36
C LEU A 206 -18.76 17.48 -15.76
N ILE A 207 -18.78 16.39 -16.53
CA ILE A 207 -19.46 16.35 -17.83
C ILE A 207 -20.97 16.59 -17.66
N TYR A 208 -21.61 15.92 -16.69
CA TYR A 208 -23.03 16.12 -16.40
C TYR A 208 -23.35 17.58 -16.01
N LEU A 209 -22.53 18.18 -15.14
CA LEU A 209 -22.68 19.58 -14.75
C LEU A 209 -22.44 20.54 -15.92
N ALA A 210 -21.43 20.27 -16.76
CA ALA A 210 -21.14 21.07 -17.95
C ALA A 210 -22.34 21.08 -18.92
N ILE A 211 -22.92 19.91 -19.22
CA ILE A 211 -24.11 19.78 -20.07
C ILE A 211 -25.31 20.53 -19.47
N ARG A 212 -25.49 20.47 -18.15
CA ARG A 212 -26.64 21.07 -17.46
C ARG A 212 -26.57 22.60 -17.33
N TYR A 213 -25.37 23.15 -17.12
CA TYR A 213 -25.20 24.55 -16.72
C TYR A 213 -24.51 25.45 -17.75
N ILE A 214 -23.94 24.90 -18.82
CA ILE A 214 -23.36 25.70 -19.91
C ILE A 214 -24.40 25.79 -21.04
N PRO A 215 -25.15 26.91 -21.17
CA PRO A 215 -26.26 27.03 -22.12
C PRO A 215 -25.81 26.96 -23.59
N GLU A 216 -24.54 27.21 -23.88
CA GLU A 216 -23.95 27.12 -25.24
C GLU A 216 -23.57 25.67 -25.65
N ILE A 217 -23.57 24.70 -24.73
CA ILE A 217 -23.44 23.26 -25.06
C ILE A 217 -24.83 22.71 -25.47
N SER A 218 -25.64 23.52 -26.14
CA SER A 218 -26.91 23.11 -26.74
C SER A 218 -26.74 22.33 -28.05
N PHE A 219 -25.57 21.73 -28.29
CA PHE A 219 -25.33 20.79 -29.40
C PHE A 219 -26.17 19.50 -29.28
N PHE A 220 -26.73 19.23 -28.09
CA PHE A 220 -27.52 18.02 -27.79
C PHE A 220 -29.04 18.23 -27.76
N LYS A 221 -29.55 19.43 -28.09
CA LYS A 221 -30.99 19.61 -28.32
C LYS A 221 -31.31 19.30 -29.79
N VAL A 222 -31.65 18.04 -30.06
CA VAL A 222 -32.47 17.63 -31.21
C VAL A 222 -33.90 17.46 -30.71
#